data_AF-A0AAD8GCQ3-F1
#
_entry.id   AF-A0AAD8GCQ3-F1
#
_cell.length_a   1.000
_cell.length_b   1.000
_cell.length_c   1.000
_cell.angle_alpha   90.00
_cell.angle_beta   90.00
_cell.angle_gamma   90.00
#
_symmetry.space_group_name_H-M   'P 1'
#
loop_
_entity.id
_entity.type
_entity.pdbx_description
1 polymer ?
#
loop_
_entity_poly.entity_id
_entity_poly.type
_entity_poly.pdbx_seq_one_letter_code
_entity_poly.pdbx_strand_id
1 'polypeptide(L)'
;MALLDIFRLRREDAGQKHFGAIVCKSCGMIYTAGSTEDEFQHKQYHRSLLDKIKFVGWKKERVVAEYWDGKIILVLPDDPKYAVKKADEVRQLADNELGFKQVSLSCPSRSKTYLFVNSEKKIVGCLVAEQIKLAFQVLDEPVEQEELKKHELLEHYRAWCCSTKPENAICGISRIWVFSLMRRKGIGRRMVDAVRNTFMYGCRLTKEEIAFSDPTPDGKLFASNYCETPAFLVYNFIS
;
A
#
# COMPACT_ATOMS: atom_id res chain seq x y z
N MET A 1 -3.63 34.30 -26.90
CA MET A 1 -3.43 32.83 -26.85
C MET A 1 -3.71 32.33 -25.44
N ALA A 2 -4.99 32.13 -25.13
CA ALA A 2 -5.44 31.49 -23.89
C ALA A 2 -6.43 30.39 -24.28
N LEU A 3 -6.06 29.13 -24.01
CA LEU A 3 -6.92 27.96 -24.14
C LEU A 3 -7.53 27.68 -22.76
N LEU A 4 -8.74 28.20 -22.56
CA LEU A 4 -9.70 27.75 -21.55
C LEU A 4 -11.00 27.47 -22.32
N ASP A 5 -11.76 26.48 -21.86
CA ASP A 5 -13.08 26.03 -22.34
C ASP A 5 -13.11 24.85 -23.34
N ILE A 6 -12.90 23.62 -22.85
CA ILE A 6 -13.63 22.44 -23.34
C ILE A 6 -13.95 21.49 -22.17
N PHE A 7 -14.84 21.87 -21.25
CA PHE A 7 -15.51 20.91 -20.35
C PHE A 7 -16.93 21.37 -19.95
N ARG A 8 -17.72 21.76 -20.96
CA ARG A 8 -19.18 21.96 -20.81
C ARG A 8 -19.92 21.38 -22.02
N LEU A 9 -20.25 20.10 -21.94
CA LEU A 9 -21.30 19.45 -22.75
C LEU A 9 -22.09 18.57 -21.76
N ARG A 10 -23.21 19.08 -21.23
CA ARG A 10 -24.60 19.03 -21.74
C ARG A 10 -25.35 17.87 -21.07
N ARG A 11 -26.26 18.23 -20.14
CA ARG A 11 -27.31 17.34 -19.64
C ARG A 11 -28.35 17.16 -20.75
N GLU A 12 -28.58 15.92 -21.17
CA GLU A 12 -29.80 15.51 -21.87
C GLU A 12 -30.28 14.18 -21.27
N ASP A 13 -31.52 14.20 -20.75
CA ASP A 13 -32.28 13.06 -20.26
C ASP A 13 -32.79 12.24 -21.46
N ALA A 14 -32.19 11.06 -21.68
CA ALA A 14 -32.76 9.96 -22.45
C ALA A 14 -32.07 8.65 -22.01
N GLY A 15 -32.86 7.67 -21.54
CA GLY A 15 -32.46 6.35 -21.00
C GLY A 15 -31.02 5.88 -21.27
N GLN A 16 -30.11 6.14 -20.33
CA GLN A 16 -28.69 5.84 -20.47
C GLN A 16 -28.40 4.35 -20.25
N LYS A 17 -27.82 3.70 -21.27
CA LYS A 17 -26.86 2.61 -21.02
C LYS A 17 -25.48 3.25 -21.04
N HIS A 18 -24.83 3.36 -19.88
CA HIS A 18 -23.45 3.80 -19.82
C HIS A 18 -22.58 2.78 -20.57
N PHE A 19 -21.92 3.19 -21.65
CA PHE A 19 -20.97 2.36 -22.39
C PHE A 19 -19.55 2.84 -22.08
N GLY A 20 -18.66 1.92 -21.70
CA GLY A 20 -17.24 2.20 -21.48
C GLY A 20 -16.74 1.88 -20.06
N ALA A 21 -15.42 1.97 -19.88
CA ALA A 21 -14.77 1.71 -18.61
C ALA A 21 -15.12 2.79 -17.57
N ILE A 22 -15.65 2.36 -16.43
CA ILE A 22 -16.02 3.21 -15.29
C ILE A 22 -15.34 2.73 -14.01
N VAL A 23 -15.19 3.63 -13.03
CA VAL A 23 -14.59 3.31 -11.73
C VAL A 23 -15.67 3.30 -10.65
N CYS A 24 -15.76 2.21 -9.89
CA CYS A 24 -16.66 2.13 -8.76
C CYS A 24 -16.21 3.08 -7.63
N LYS A 25 -17.10 3.98 -7.20
CA LYS A 25 -16.78 5.00 -6.18
C LYS A 25 -16.62 4.46 -4.75
N SER A 26 -16.93 3.18 -4.52
CA SER A 26 -16.90 2.57 -3.19
C SER A 26 -15.93 1.39 -3.07
N CYS A 27 -15.62 0.68 -4.17
CA CYS A 27 -14.56 -0.34 -4.17
C CYS A 27 -13.31 0.06 -4.98
N GLY A 28 -13.39 1.08 -5.84
CA GLY A 28 -12.27 1.53 -6.68
C GLY A 28 -11.97 0.65 -7.89
N MET A 29 -12.71 -0.45 -8.09
CA MET A 29 -12.52 -1.32 -9.26
C MET A 29 -12.96 -0.62 -10.56
N ILE A 30 -12.14 -0.77 -11.60
CA ILE A 30 -12.47 -0.34 -12.97
C ILE A 30 -13.15 -1.50 -13.68
N TYR A 31 -14.30 -1.24 -14.29
CA TYR A 31 -15.09 -2.25 -15.02
C TYR A 31 -15.86 -1.61 -16.18
N THR A 32 -16.25 -2.40 -17.17
CA THR A 32 -17.00 -1.89 -18.33
C THR A 32 -18.50 -1.86 -18.03
N ALA A 33 -19.09 -0.66 -18.02
CA ALA A 33 -20.54 -0.53 -17.90
C ALA A 33 -21.24 -1.09 -19.16
N GLY A 34 -22.28 -1.90 -18.96
CA GLY A 34 -23.00 -2.57 -20.04
C GLY A 34 -22.41 -3.92 -20.46
N SER A 35 -21.23 -4.33 -19.94
CA SER A 35 -20.73 -5.71 -20.03
C SER A 35 -21.30 -6.52 -18.87
N THR A 36 -22.11 -7.54 -19.17
CA THR A 36 -22.72 -8.38 -18.12
C THR A 36 -21.68 -9.16 -17.32
N GLU A 37 -20.58 -9.57 -17.96
CA GLU A 37 -19.47 -10.29 -17.32
C GLU A 37 -18.72 -9.38 -16.35
N ASP A 38 -18.28 -8.20 -16.80
CA ASP A 38 -17.59 -7.21 -15.97
C ASP A 38 -18.47 -6.77 -14.79
N GLU A 39 -19.76 -6.55 -15.01
CA GLU A 39 -20.70 -6.16 -13.94
C GLU A 39 -20.90 -7.27 -12.91
N PHE A 40 -20.92 -8.53 -13.34
CA PHE A 40 -20.99 -9.68 -12.43
C PHE A 40 -19.70 -9.80 -11.60
N GLN A 41 -18.53 -9.74 -12.25
CA GLN A 41 -17.23 -9.77 -11.58
C GLN A 41 -17.08 -8.61 -10.60
N HIS A 42 -17.49 -7.39 -11.00
CA HIS A 42 -17.52 -6.22 -10.13
C HIS A 42 -18.37 -6.48 -8.89
N LYS A 43 -19.60 -6.97 -9.03
CA LYS A 43 -20.48 -7.25 -7.87
C LYS A 43 -19.86 -8.27 -6.90
N GLN A 44 -19.26 -9.33 -7.43
CA GLN A 44 -18.61 -10.36 -6.62
C GLN A 44 -17.38 -9.82 -5.87
N TYR A 45 -16.49 -9.12 -6.57
CA TYR A 45 -15.32 -8.48 -5.97
C TYR A 45 -15.75 -7.42 -4.95
N HIS A 46 -16.72 -6.57 -5.30
CA HIS A 46 -17.22 -5.50 -4.46
C HIS A 46 -17.72 -6.01 -3.11
N ARG A 47 -18.56 -7.05 -3.11
CA ARG A 47 -19.04 -7.68 -1.88
C ARG A 47 -17.89 -8.28 -1.06
N SER A 48 -17.01 -9.04 -1.71
CA SER A 48 -15.86 -9.68 -1.06
C SER A 48 -14.92 -8.66 -0.41
N LEU A 49 -14.62 -7.57 -1.11
CA LEU A 49 -13.80 -6.48 -0.60
C LEU A 49 -14.43 -5.84 0.64
N LEU A 50 -15.68 -5.41 0.55
CA LEU A 50 -16.37 -4.72 1.64
C LEU A 50 -16.45 -5.60 2.90
N ASP A 51 -16.72 -6.89 2.74
CA ASP A 51 -16.73 -7.84 3.85
C ASP A 51 -15.32 -8.02 4.48
N LYS A 52 -14.27 -8.10 3.64
CA LYS A 52 -12.88 -8.25 4.10
C LYS A 52 -12.35 -7.01 4.82
N ILE A 53 -12.71 -5.81 4.41
CA ILE A 53 -12.25 -4.58 5.08
C ILE A 53 -13.13 -4.18 6.26
N LYS A 54 -14.34 -4.73 6.41
CA LYS A 54 -15.22 -4.44 7.55
C LYS A 54 -14.56 -4.84 8.87
N PHE A 55 -14.57 -3.92 9.83
CA PHE A 55 -14.07 -4.12 11.18
C PHE A 55 -15.22 -4.04 12.17
N VAL A 56 -15.44 -5.10 12.95
CA VAL A 56 -16.56 -5.17 13.90
C VAL A 56 -16.19 -4.65 15.31
N GLY A 57 -14.92 -4.30 15.53
CA GLY A 57 -14.39 -3.98 16.85
C GLY A 57 -14.03 -5.24 17.65
N TRP A 58 -12.97 -5.15 18.46
CA TRP A 58 -12.55 -6.23 19.34
C TRP A 58 -12.63 -5.80 20.80
N LYS A 59 -12.82 -6.77 21.71
CA LYS A 59 -12.87 -6.49 23.15
C LYS A 59 -11.55 -5.93 23.69
N LYS A 60 -10.43 -6.39 23.14
CA LYS A 60 -9.08 -5.91 23.45
C LYS A 60 -8.40 -5.57 22.13
N GLU A 61 -8.15 -4.29 21.92
CA GLU A 61 -7.44 -3.77 20.75
C GLU A 61 -6.13 -3.16 21.23
N ARG A 62 -5.00 -3.58 20.64
CA ARG A 62 -3.70 -2.94 20.89
C ARG A 62 -3.56 -1.74 19.97
N VAL A 63 -4.10 -0.60 20.40
CA VAL A 63 -4.01 0.67 19.67
C VAL A 63 -2.61 1.27 19.88
N VAL A 64 -1.90 1.56 18.79
CA VAL A 64 -0.55 2.13 18.82
C VAL A 64 -0.49 3.60 18.40
N ALA A 65 -1.53 4.09 17.73
CA ALA A 65 -1.70 5.51 17.41
C ALA A 65 -3.17 5.83 17.15
N GLU A 66 -3.58 7.04 17.53
CA GLU A 66 -4.92 7.57 17.29
C GLU A 66 -4.84 8.88 16.50
N TYR A 67 -5.83 9.08 15.63
CA TYR A 67 -5.94 10.24 14.75
C TYR A 67 -7.41 10.67 14.65
N TRP A 68 -7.64 11.86 14.11
CA TRP A 68 -9.00 12.41 13.92
C TRP A 68 -9.86 11.61 12.93
N ASP A 69 -9.25 10.90 11.99
CA ASP A 69 -9.90 10.09 10.94
C ASP A 69 -9.82 8.58 11.17
N GLY A 70 -9.22 8.13 12.28
CA GLY A 70 -9.06 6.71 12.57
C GLY A 70 -7.97 6.39 13.58
N LYS A 71 -7.58 5.13 13.64
CA LYS A 71 -6.55 4.63 14.55
C LYS A 71 -5.76 3.50 13.94
N ILE A 72 -4.56 3.26 14.46
CA ILE A 72 -3.70 2.15 14.06
C ILE A 72 -3.69 1.13 15.18
N ILE A 73 -4.04 -0.11 14.83
CA ILE A 73 -3.96 -1.27 15.72
C ILE A 73 -2.80 -2.18 15.32
N LEU A 74 -2.13 -2.75 16.30
CA LEU A 74 -1.04 -3.71 16.12
C LEU A 74 -1.52 -5.12 16.46
N VAL A 75 -1.40 -6.02 15.49
CA VAL A 75 -1.67 -7.45 15.62
C VAL A 75 -0.34 -8.21 15.62
N LEU A 76 -0.14 -9.03 16.66
CA LEU A 76 1.01 -9.91 16.82
C LEU A 76 0.63 -11.37 16.51
N PRO A 77 1.60 -12.24 16.18
CA PRO A 77 1.31 -13.65 15.84
C PRO A 77 0.72 -14.47 16.99
N ASP A 78 0.95 -14.05 18.23
CA ASP A 78 0.46 -14.66 19.47
C ASP A 78 -0.89 -14.09 19.96
N ASP A 79 -1.45 -13.11 19.24
CA ASP A 79 -2.77 -12.57 19.54
C ASP A 79 -3.90 -13.59 19.33
N PRO A 80 -5.11 -13.34 19.87
CA PRO A 80 -6.25 -14.21 19.65
C PRO A 80 -6.51 -14.53 18.17
N LYS A 81 -6.88 -15.79 17.87
CA LYS A 81 -7.05 -16.30 16.50
C LYS A 81 -7.96 -15.44 15.62
N TYR A 82 -8.98 -14.79 16.18
CA TYR A 82 -9.87 -13.89 15.41
C TYR A 82 -9.12 -12.66 14.85
N ALA A 83 -8.15 -12.13 15.59
CA ALA A 83 -7.37 -10.96 15.20
C ALA A 83 -6.34 -11.33 14.13
N VAL A 84 -5.60 -12.42 14.37
CA VAL A 84 -4.63 -12.97 13.41
C VAL A 84 -5.32 -13.35 12.10
N LYS A 85 -6.45 -14.06 12.15
CA LYS A 85 -7.23 -14.42 10.96
C LYS A 85 -7.68 -13.19 10.18
N LYS A 86 -8.16 -12.14 10.86
CA LYS A 86 -8.57 -10.91 10.20
C LYS A 86 -7.40 -10.17 9.56
N ALA A 87 -6.25 -10.12 10.23
CA ALA A 87 -5.03 -9.54 9.68
C ALA A 87 -4.57 -10.29 8.42
N ASP A 88 -4.64 -11.63 8.44
CA ASP A 88 -4.35 -12.46 7.27
C ASP A 88 -5.33 -12.25 6.12
N GLU A 89 -6.63 -12.13 6.39
CA GLU A 89 -7.64 -11.82 5.37
C GLU A 89 -7.36 -10.49 4.65
N VAL A 90 -6.96 -9.46 5.40
CA VAL A 90 -6.61 -8.14 4.83
C VAL A 90 -5.25 -8.20 4.12
N ARG A 91 -4.27 -8.94 4.65
CA ARG A 91 -2.99 -9.15 3.98
C ARG A 91 -3.18 -9.84 2.63
N GLN A 92 -3.99 -10.91 2.57
CA GLN A 92 -4.31 -11.59 1.30
C GLN A 92 -5.04 -10.66 0.33
N LEU A 93 -5.92 -9.78 0.82
CA LEU A 93 -6.54 -8.76 -0.01
C LEU A 93 -5.49 -7.82 -0.62
N ALA A 94 -4.56 -7.31 0.21
CA ALA A 94 -3.47 -6.45 -0.24
C ALA A 94 -2.54 -7.16 -1.25
N ASP A 95 -2.19 -8.42 -0.99
CA ASP A 95 -1.36 -9.24 -1.89
C ASP A 95 -2.04 -9.38 -3.27
N ASN A 96 -3.34 -9.66 -3.30
CA ASN A 96 -4.11 -9.76 -4.55
C ASN A 96 -4.18 -8.44 -5.32
N GLU A 97 -4.37 -7.30 -4.63
CA GLU A 97 -4.43 -5.99 -5.28
C GLU A 97 -3.07 -5.53 -5.82
N LEU A 98 -1.97 -5.93 -5.16
CA LEU A 98 -0.61 -5.61 -5.58
C LEU A 98 -0.07 -6.63 -6.60
N GLY A 99 -0.82 -7.70 -6.91
CA GLY A 99 -0.41 -8.73 -7.86
C GLY A 99 0.61 -9.74 -7.31
N PHE A 100 0.83 -9.78 -6.00
CA PHE A 100 1.73 -10.75 -5.37
C PHE A 100 1.11 -12.15 -5.41
N LYS A 101 1.71 -13.07 -6.17
CA LYS A 101 1.20 -14.45 -6.27
C LYS A 101 1.79 -15.46 -5.29
N GLN A 102 2.93 -15.20 -4.64
CA GLN A 102 3.49 -16.10 -3.60
C GLN A 102 4.81 -15.58 -2.99
N VAL A 103 4.86 -14.37 -2.42
CA VAL A 103 6.02 -13.97 -1.62
C VAL A 103 5.71 -14.24 -0.16
N SER A 104 6.13 -15.40 0.34
CA SER A 104 6.04 -15.74 1.76
C SER A 104 6.87 -14.74 2.58
N LEU A 105 6.33 -14.28 3.72
CA LEU A 105 7.12 -13.57 4.72
C LEU A 105 8.33 -14.43 5.09
N SER A 106 9.51 -13.84 5.26
CA SER A 106 10.72 -14.61 5.60
C SER A 106 10.55 -15.32 6.94
N CYS A 107 9.77 -14.74 7.87
CA CYS A 107 9.39 -15.38 9.12
C CYS A 107 8.00 -14.90 9.60
N PRO A 108 6.90 -15.59 9.24
CA PRO A 108 5.55 -15.19 9.65
C PRO A 108 5.40 -15.07 11.17
N SER A 109 6.08 -15.94 11.93
CA SER A 109 6.02 -15.99 13.39
C SER A 109 6.68 -14.80 14.11
N ARG A 110 7.43 -13.95 13.40
CA ARG A 110 8.07 -12.74 13.96
C ARG A 110 7.57 -11.46 13.31
N SER A 111 6.59 -11.58 12.42
CA SER A 111 5.99 -10.43 11.75
C SER A 111 5.05 -9.66 12.68
N LYS A 112 4.97 -8.35 12.47
CA LYS A 112 4.07 -7.44 13.17
C LYS A 112 3.15 -6.79 12.14
N THR A 113 1.84 -6.95 12.31
CA THR A 113 0.86 -6.43 11.36
C THR A 113 0.16 -5.21 11.93
N TYR A 114 0.23 -4.09 11.21
CA TYR A 114 -0.39 -2.83 11.54
C TYR A 114 -1.60 -2.59 10.64
N LEU A 115 -2.76 -2.36 11.24
CA LEU A 115 -4.00 -2.10 10.51
C LEU A 115 -4.48 -0.68 10.82
N PHE A 116 -4.76 0.11 9.79
CA PHE A 116 -5.41 1.41 9.95
C PHE A 116 -6.92 1.24 9.84
N VAL A 117 -7.62 1.50 10.94
CA VAL A 117 -9.10 1.46 11.02
C VAL A 117 -9.63 2.89 11.00
N ASN A 118 -10.44 3.24 10.01
CA ASN A 118 -11.04 4.57 9.94
C ASN A 118 -12.23 4.74 10.91
N SER A 119 -12.76 5.96 10.99
CA SER A 119 -13.95 6.29 11.79
C SER A 119 -15.19 5.47 11.44
N GLU A 120 -15.34 5.04 10.18
CA GLU A 120 -16.42 4.17 9.69
C GLU A 120 -16.23 2.68 9.99
N LYS A 121 -15.24 2.31 10.82
CA LYS A 121 -14.93 0.91 11.16
C LYS A 121 -14.59 0.06 9.94
N LYS A 122 -13.81 0.62 9.01
CA LYS A 122 -13.20 -0.10 7.88
C LYS A 122 -11.68 -0.09 8.02
N ILE A 123 -11.07 -1.22 7.72
CA ILE A 123 -9.62 -1.37 7.61
C ILE A 123 -9.21 -0.83 6.23
N VAL A 124 -8.61 0.35 6.21
CA VAL A 124 -8.23 1.07 4.99
C VAL A 124 -6.71 1.12 4.78
N GLY A 125 -5.94 0.51 5.67
CA GLY A 125 -4.49 0.36 5.53
C GLY A 125 -4.00 -0.91 6.21
N CYS A 126 -2.99 -1.54 5.63
CA CYS A 126 -2.33 -2.75 6.12
C CYS A 126 -0.83 -2.64 5.88
N LEU A 127 -0.04 -2.84 6.93
CA LEU A 127 1.42 -2.82 6.85
C LEU A 127 1.95 -4.00 7.64
N VAL A 128 2.78 -4.82 7.01
CA VAL A 128 3.45 -5.95 7.65
C VAL A 128 4.92 -5.62 7.79
N ALA A 129 5.41 -5.60 9.04
CA ALA A 129 6.80 -5.35 9.38
C ALA A 129 7.47 -6.63 9.89
N GLU A 130 8.73 -6.86 9.51
CA GLU A 130 9.53 -7.99 9.97
C GLU A 130 10.93 -7.54 10.41
N GLN A 131 11.58 -8.35 11.24
CA GLN A 131 12.93 -8.04 11.69
C GLN A 131 13.93 -8.46 10.62
N ILE A 132 14.79 -7.52 10.21
CA ILE A 132 15.89 -7.77 9.28
C ILE A 132 17.22 -7.42 9.94
N LYS A 133 18.31 -7.78 9.27
CA LYS A 133 19.67 -7.42 9.70
C LYS A 133 20.37 -6.55 8.66
N LEU A 134 20.15 -6.87 7.38
CA LEU A 134 20.81 -6.24 6.26
C LEU A 134 19.78 -5.78 5.24
N ALA A 135 20.10 -4.66 4.59
CA ALA A 135 19.40 -4.12 3.44
C ALA A 135 20.42 -3.51 2.47
N PHE A 136 19.96 -3.11 1.29
CA PHE A 136 20.79 -2.58 0.22
C PHE A 136 20.24 -1.24 -0.24
N GLN A 137 21.12 -0.28 -0.46
CA GLN A 137 20.72 1.04 -0.93
C GLN A 137 20.30 1.00 -2.40
N VAL A 138 19.16 1.61 -2.73
CA VAL A 138 18.76 1.84 -4.13
C VAL A 138 19.71 2.86 -4.76
N LEU A 139 20.22 2.55 -5.95
CA LEU A 139 21.06 3.46 -6.70
C LEU A 139 20.18 4.39 -7.54
N ASP A 140 20.48 5.69 -7.47
CA ASP A 140 19.91 6.67 -8.37
C ASP A 140 20.79 6.69 -9.63
N GLU A 141 20.30 6.12 -10.75
CA GLU A 141 21.03 6.20 -12.01
C GLU A 141 20.89 7.63 -12.58
N PRO A 142 21.98 8.36 -12.82
CA PRO A 142 21.91 9.68 -13.43
C PRO A 142 21.41 9.53 -14.87
N VAL A 143 20.23 10.08 -15.15
CA VAL A 143 19.72 10.18 -16.51
C VAL A 143 20.51 11.26 -17.24
N GLU A 144 21.29 10.89 -18.25
CA GLU A 144 21.95 11.85 -19.13
C GLU A 144 20.90 12.75 -19.81
N GLN A 145 21.18 14.05 -19.85
CA GLN A 145 20.20 15.13 -20.09
C GLN A 145 19.51 15.10 -21.48
N GLU A 146 19.95 14.26 -22.42
CA GLU A 146 19.40 14.22 -23.78
C GLU A 146 18.14 13.33 -23.93
N GLU A 147 17.86 12.43 -22.99
CA GLU A 147 16.74 11.47 -23.11
C GLU A 147 15.43 11.89 -22.39
N LEU A 148 15.34 13.10 -21.84
CA LEU A 148 14.24 13.53 -20.97
C LEU A 148 12.82 13.43 -21.57
N LYS A 149 12.67 13.48 -22.91
CA LYS A 149 11.34 13.49 -23.55
C LYS A 149 10.78 12.11 -23.91
N LYS A 150 11.61 11.06 -23.91
CA LYS A 150 11.17 9.66 -24.04
C LYS A 150 11.08 8.94 -22.69
N HIS A 151 11.67 9.52 -21.64
CA HIS A 151 11.93 8.88 -20.35
C HIS A 151 10.69 8.66 -19.46
N GLU A 152 9.73 9.60 -19.44
CA GLU A 152 8.58 9.54 -18.51
C GLU A 152 7.68 8.30 -18.71
N LEU A 153 7.61 7.78 -19.93
CA LEU A 153 6.82 6.58 -20.24
C LEU A 153 7.54 5.27 -19.86
N LEU A 154 8.87 5.30 -19.71
CA LEU A 154 9.70 4.12 -19.47
C LEU A 154 10.19 3.99 -18.02
N GLU A 155 10.11 5.05 -17.20
CA GLU A 155 10.48 4.96 -15.78
C GLU A 155 9.65 3.93 -14.99
N HIS A 156 8.41 3.67 -15.41
CA HIS A 156 7.55 2.66 -14.78
C HIS A 156 8.01 1.21 -15.04
N TYR A 157 8.90 0.98 -16.00
CA TYR A 157 9.36 -0.35 -16.42
C TYR A 157 10.85 -0.60 -16.22
N ARG A 158 11.63 0.34 -15.67
CA ARG A 158 13.04 0.11 -15.39
C ARG A 158 13.21 -0.76 -14.14
N ALA A 159 13.96 -1.87 -14.30
CA ALA A 159 14.52 -2.59 -13.17
C ALA A 159 15.44 -1.64 -12.39
N TRP A 160 15.29 -1.56 -11.07
CA TRP A 160 16.18 -0.76 -10.23
C TRP A 160 17.46 -1.52 -9.92
N CYS A 161 18.57 -0.79 -9.91
CA CYS A 161 19.85 -1.27 -9.41
C CYS A 161 19.96 -0.93 -7.92
N CYS A 162 20.51 -1.86 -7.15
CA CYS A 162 20.87 -1.61 -5.75
C CYS A 162 22.37 -1.79 -5.57
N SER A 163 22.92 -1.13 -4.55
CA SER A 163 24.30 -1.33 -4.11
C SER A 163 24.53 -2.80 -3.79
N THR A 164 25.73 -3.30 -4.09
CA THR A 164 26.18 -4.64 -3.66
C THR A 164 26.67 -4.65 -2.21
N LYS A 165 26.86 -3.47 -1.60
CA LYS A 165 27.29 -3.33 -0.21
C LYS A 165 26.07 -3.40 0.71
N PRO A 166 26.00 -4.37 1.62
CA PRO A 166 24.91 -4.44 2.58
C PRO A 166 25.10 -3.39 3.69
N GLU A 167 23.99 -2.78 4.10
CA GLU A 167 23.90 -1.85 5.23
C GLU A 167 23.06 -2.45 6.34
N ASN A 168 23.35 -2.08 7.59
CA ASN A 168 22.60 -2.55 8.74
C ASN A 168 21.21 -1.92 8.75
N ALA A 169 20.18 -2.76 8.81
CA ALA A 169 18.79 -2.33 8.97
C ALA A 169 18.10 -3.20 10.02
N ILE A 170 17.12 -2.64 10.72
CA ILE A 170 16.45 -3.28 11.85
C ILE A 170 15.07 -3.79 11.44
N CYS A 171 14.34 -2.99 10.67
CA CYS A 171 12.94 -3.23 10.34
C CYS A 171 12.74 -3.28 8.82
N GLY A 172 12.22 -4.40 8.34
CA GLY A 172 11.77 -4.56 6.96
C GLY A 172 10.26 -4.32 6.85
N ILE A 173 9.85 -3.39 6.00
CA ILE A 173 8.46 -3.24 5.57
C ILE A 173 8.23 -4.23 4.44
N SER A 174 7.65 -5.38 4.82
CA SER A 174 7.36 -6.49 3.92
C SER A 174 6.17 -6.20 3.02
N ARG A 175 5.15 -5.54 3.57
CA ARG A 175 3.98 -5.08 2.81
C ARG A 175 3.56 -3.72 3.31
N ILE A 176 3.17 -2.85 2.39
CA ILE A 176 2.44 -1.63 2.70
C ILE A 176 1.31 -1.48 1.68
N TRP A 177 0.09 -1.34 2.19
CA TRP A 177 -1.11 -1.22 1.40
C TRP A 177 -2.04 -0.19 2.02
N VAL A 178 -2.60 0.65 1.17
CA VAL A 178 -3.65 1.60 1.51
C VAL A 178 -4.75 1.45 0.49
N PHE A 179 -5.98 1.34 0.97
CA PHE A 179 -7.17 1.22 0.13
C PHE A 179 -7.20 2.35 -0.90
N SER A 180 -7.44 2.00 -2.17
CA SER A 180 -7.26 2.89 -3.33
C SER A 180 -7.91 4.26 -3.15
N LEU A 181 -9.15 4.30 -2.68
CA LEU A 181 -9.93 5.53 -2.44
C LEU A 181 -9.46 6.37 -1.24
N MET A 182 -8.56 5.83 -0.43
CA MET A 182 -8.00 6.44 0.78
C MET A 182 -6.50 6.75 0.65
N ARG A 183 -5.90 6.49 -0.52
CA ARG A 183 -4.52 6.87 -0.82
C ARG A 183 -4.34 8.39 -0.80
N ARG A 184 -3.09 8.84 -0.65
CA ARG A 184 -2.68 10.25 -0.60
C ARG A 184 -3.28 11.09 0.55
N LYS A 185 -3.89 10.46 1.56
CA LYS A 185 -4.38 11.09 2.81
C LYS A 185 -3.42 10.91 4.00
N GLY A 186 -2.13 10.71 3.73
CA GLY A 186 -1.10 10.51 4.76
C GLY A 186 -1.20 9.21 5.57
N ILE A 187 -2.07 8.26 5.21
CA ILE A 187 -2.24 6.98 5.94
C ILE A 187 -0.95 6.16 5.92
N GLY A 188 -0.34 5.94 4.74
CA GLY A 188 0.90 5.17 4.62
C GLY A 188 2.05 5.76 5.47
N ARG A 189 2.21 7.09 5.44
CA ARG A 189 3.22 7.79 6.25
C ARG A 189 3.00 7.54 7.75
N ARG A 190 1.76 7.73 8.23
CA ARG A 190 1.37 7.47 9.62
C ARG A 190 1.57 6.02 10.06
N MET A 191 1.38 5.06 9.14
CA MET A 191 1.63 3.65 9.41
C MET A 191 3.11 3.36 9.58
N VAL A 192 3.98 3.90 8.72
CA VAL A 192 5.44 3.77 8.89
C VAL A 192 5.91 4.49 10.16
N ASP A 193 5.35 5.65 10.49
CA ASP A 193 5.66 6.35 11.74
C ASP A 193 5.27 5.52 12.98
N ALA A 194 4.11 4.85 12.94
CA ALA A 194 3.71 3.94 14.01
C ALA A 194 4.70 2.77 14.14
N VAL A 195 5.11 2.15 13.02
CA VAL A 195 6.14 1.10 13.01
C VAL A 195 7.42 1.61 13.67
N ARG A 196 7.93 2.77 13.28
CA ARG A 196 9.15 3.35 13.86
C ARG A 196 9.08 3.52 15.36
N ASN A 197 7.92 3.88 15.89
CA ASN A 197 7.72 4.15 17.31
C ASN A 197 7.44 2.88 18.13
N THR A 198 6.95 1.80 17.53
CA THR A 198 6.48 0.61 18.27
C THR A 198 7.12 -0.71 17.85
N PHE A 199 7.92 -0.74 16.79
CA PHE A 199 8.55 -1.97 16.32
C PHE A 199 9.57 -2.50 17.34
N MET A 200 10.35 -1.62 17.97
CA MET A 200 11.25 -1.97 19.06
C MET A 200 10.80 -1.24 20.33
N TYR A 201 10.59 -1.98 21.42
CA TYR A 201 10.13 -1.38 22.66
C TYR A 201 11.18 -0.40 23.21
N GLY A 202 10.74 0.83 23.52
CA GLY A 202 11.60 1.87 24.08
C GLY A 202 12.55 2.55 23.09
N CYS A 203 12.52 2.19 21.80
CA CYS A 203 13.39 2.77 20.78
C CYS A 203 12.58 3.25 19.58
N ARG A 204 12.86 4.48 19.12
CA ARG A 204 12.31 5.01 17.88
C ARG A 204 13.30 4.78 16.75
N LEU A 205 12.89 4.00 15.74
CA LEU A 205 13.71 3.77 14.56
C LEU A 205 13.88 5.05 13.72
N THR A 206 15.07 5.24 13.19
CA THR A 206 15.41 6.23 12.17
C THR A 206 14.90 5.76 10.80
N LYS A 207 15.00 6.60 9.77
CA LYS A 207 14.53 6.24 8.42
C LYS A 207 15.53 5.30 7.74
N GLU A 208 16.79 5.39 8.15
CA GLU A 208 17.94 4.61 7.70
C GLU A 208 17.94 3.19 8.30
N GLU A 209 17.19 2.95 9.38
CA GLU A 209 17.05 1.62 9.98
C GLU A 209 15.88 0.82 9.40
N ILE A 210 15.15 1.40 8.43
CA ILE A 210 13.99 0.80 7.77
C ILE A 210 14.32 0.49 6.31
N ALA A 211 13.97 -0.70 5.87
CA ALA A 211 14.04 -1.09 4.47
C ALA A 211 12.67 -1.53 3.94
N PHE A 212 12.47 -1.45 2.63
CA PHE A 212 11.25 -1.87 1.94
C PHE A 212 11.50 -3.14 1.12
N SER A 213 10.62 -4.14 1.19
CA SER A 213 10.76 -5.32 0.34
C SER A 213 10.14 -5.10 -1.03
N ASP A 214 10.89 -5.39 -2.09
CA ASP A 214 10.42 -5.41 -3.49
C ASP A 214 9.33 -4.35 -3.79
N PRO A 215 9.69 -3.05 -3.68
CA PRO A 215 8.69 -1.98 -3.74
C PRO A 215 7.96 -2.02 -5.08
N THR A 216 6.66 -1.72 -5.12
CA THR A 216 6.00 -1.47 -6.42
C THR A 216 6.38 -0.07 -6.94
N PRO A 217 6.03 0.34 -8.17
CA PRO A 217 6.26 1.72 -8.61
C PRO A 217 5.65 2.77 -7.66
N ASP A 218 4.43 2.52 -7.18
CA ASP A 218 3.79 3.31 -6.12
C ASP A 218 4.59 3.27 -4.81
N GLY A 219 5.11 2.08 -4.45
CA GLY A 219 5.95 1.85 -3.29
C GLY A 219 7.26 2.63 -3.34
N LYS A 220 7.92 2.71 -4.50
CA LYS A 220 9.13 3.50 -4.74
C LYS A 220 8.84 4.97 -4.50
N LEU A 221 7.83 5.53 -5.18
CA LEU A 221 7.43 6.94 -4.99
C LEU A 221 7.11 7.26 -3.54
N PHE A 222 6.45 6.34 -2.84
CA PHE A 222 6.18 6.47 -1.42
C PHE A 222 7.46 6.45 -0.58
N ALA A 223 8.34 5.47 -0.78
CA ALA A 223 9.57 5.29 -0.02
C ALA A 223 10.53 6.48 -0.22
N SER A 224 10.70 6.94 -1.45
CA SER A 224 11.53 8.12 -1.75
C SER A 224 11.03 9.37 -1.03
N ASN A 225 9.71 9.60 -1.07
CA ASN A 225 9.10 10.76 -0.40
C ASN A 225 9.14 10.62 1.13
N TYR A 226 8.95 9.42 1.67
CA TYR A 226 8.99 9.18 3.11
C TYR A 226 10.40 9.32 3.67
N CYS A 227 11.38 8.69 3.01
CA CYS A 227 12.79 8.73 3.41
C CYS A 227 13.46 10.07 3.09
N GLU A 228 12.84 10.93 2.28
CA GLU A 228 13.42 12.20 1.81
C GLU A 228 14.71 12.01 1.02
N THR A 229 14.87 10.84 0.40
CA THR A 229 16.00 10.46 -0.44
C THR A 229 15.56 9.46 -1.50
N PRO A 230 16.03 9.57 -2.76
CA PRO A 230 15.81 8.54 -3.77
C PRO A 230 16.54 7.23 -3.42
N ALA A 231 17.63 7.32 -2.64
CA ALA A 231 18.50 6.21 -2.27
C ALA A 231 18.09 5.57 -0.93
N PHE A 232 16.83 5.10 -0.84
CA PHE A 232 16.30 4.39 0.33
C PHE A 232 16.76 2.93 0.35
N LEU A 233 16.57 2.24 1.49
CA LEU A 233 16.97 0.85 1.66
C LEU A 233 15.91 -0.14 1.17
N VAL A 234 16.36 -1.19 0.48
CA VAL A 234 15.54 -2.32 0.02
C VAL A 234 16.11 -3.65 0.49
N TYR A 235 15.24 -4.66 0.61
CA TYR A 235 15.64 -6.03 0.93
C TYR A 235 14.74 -7.04 0.23
N ASN A 236 15.13 -8.33 0.24
CA ASN A 236 14.32 -9.42 -0.30
C ASN A 236 13.84 -9.20 -1.75
N PHE A 237 14.71 -8.65 -2.60
CA PHE A 237 14.50 -8.56 -4.05
C PHE A 237 15.16 -9.76 -4.73
N ILE A 238 14.54 -10.25 -5.81
CA ILE A 238 15.06 -11.37 -6.59
C ILE A 238 16.22 -10.86 -7.46
N SER A 239 17.37 -11.52 -7.37
CA SER A 239 18.52 -11.34 -8.27
C SER A 239 18.36 -12.14 -9.56
#